data_AF-A0A091P039-F1
#
_entry.id   AF-A0A091P039-F1
#
_cell.length_a   1.000
_cell.length_b   1.000
_cell.length_c   1.000
_cell.angle_alpha   90.00
_cell.angle_beta   90.00
_cell.angle_gamma   90.00
#
_symmetry.space_group_name_H-M   'P 1'
#
loop_
_entity.id
_entity.type
_entity.pdbx_description
1 polymer ?
#
loop_
_entity_poly.entity_id
_entity_poly.type
_entity_poly.pdbx_seq_one_letter_code
_entity_poly.pdbx_strand_id
1 'polypeptide(L)'
;IPFPRILTTHLRYDSLPKSIFKNKAEIVVLFSNPKDTAVSFFHFHTNVPSVPSYSSWDEFFSKFLSGNSIVAVTDYHAVTWNKYTEDKNTMVIKYEDLKEVEQMLVKQIARFFGISPMAEQIQAIAERDTFQAVRDKA
;
A
#
# COMPACT_ATOMS: atom_id res chain seq x y z
N ILE A 1 -2.86 7.33 -21.67
CA ILE A 1 -3.75 6.71 -20.65
C ILE A 1 -5.00 7.58 -20.56
N PRO A 2 -6.19 7.06 -20.91
CA PRO A 2 -7.44 7.80 -20.82
C PRO A 2 -7.80 8.12 -19.36
N PHE A 3 -8.64 9.13 -19.16
CA PHE A 3 -9.14 9.50 -17.84
C PHE A 3 -10.38 8.67 -17.46
N PRO A 4 -10.59 8.39 -16.15
CA PRO A 4 -9.71 8.70 -15.01
C PRO A 4 -8.45 7.81 -14.98
N ARG A 5 -7.34 8.35 -14.45
CA ARG A 5 -6.06 7.63 -14.34
C ARG A 5 -5.86 7.14 -12.92
N ILE A 6 -5.74 5.82 -12.75
CA ILE A 6 -5.37 5.18 -11.48
C ILE A 6 -3.91 4.76 -11.59
N LEU A 7 -3.07 5.19 -10.65
CA LEU A 7 -1.64 4.91 -10.62
C LEU A 7 -1.28 4.37 -9.23
N THR A 8 -0.37 3.39 -9.19
CA THR A 8 0.18 2.84 -7.95
C THR A 8 1.69 3.03 -7.95
N THR A 9 2.27 3.24 -6.76
CA THR A 9 3.71 3.43 -6.62
C THR A 9 4.15 3.14 -5.18
N HIS A 10 5.43 2.77 -5.03
CA HIS A 10 6.12 2.66 -3.74
C HIS A 10 7.10 3.82 -3.51
N LEU A 11 7.04 4.87 -4.34
CA LEU A 11 7.89 6.04 -4.21
C LEU A 11 7.55 6.82 -2.93
N ARG A 12 8.59 7.35 -2.29
CA ARG A 12 8.46 8.32 -1.21
C ARG A 12 7.84 9.62 -1.72
N TYR A 13 7.23 10.39 -0.82
CA TYR A 13 6.61 11.67 -1.15
C TYR A 13 7.53 12.61 -1.95
N ASP A 14 8.79 12.73 -1.51
CA ASP A 14 9.79 13.62 -2.11
C ASP A 14 10.27 13.18 -3.51
N SER A 15 10.01 11.93 -3.87
CA SER A 15 10.39 11.31 -5.13
C SER A 15 9.25 11.34 -6.15
N LEU A 16 8.05 11.79 -5.75
CA LEU A 16 6.91 11.92 -6.65
C LEU A 16 7.10 13.07 -7.65
N PRO A 17 6.62 12.91 -8.90
CA PRO A 17 6.61 14.00 -9.86
C PRO A 17 5.83 15.21 -9.33
N LYS A 18 6.41 16.41 -9.41
CA LYS A 18 5.78 17.66 -8.95
C LYS A 18 4.40 17.93 -9.57
N SER A 19 4.13 17.35 -10.75
CA SER A 19 2.84 17.44 -11.43
C SER A 19 1.69 16.79 -10.64
N ILE A 20 1.96 15.76 -9.83
CA ILE A 20 0.96 15.11 -8.96
C ILE A 20 0.38 16.14 -7.99
N PHE A 21 1.24 16.88 -7.31
CA PHE A 21 0.84 17.92 -6.37
C PHE A 21 0.24 19.14 -7.06
N LYS A 22 0.83 19.59 -8.19
CA LYS A 22 0.29 20.71 -8.97
C LYS A 22 -1.14 20.46 -9.45
N ASN A 23 -1.43 19.22 -9.85
CA ASN A 23 -2.76 18.82 -10.32
C ASN A 23 -3.70 18.43 -9.18
N LYS A 24 -3.25 18.52 -7.92
CA LYS A 24 -4.03 18.13 -6.73
C LYS A 24 -4.62 16.73 -6.85
N ALA A 25 -3.82 15.77 -7.33
CA ALA A 25 -4.25 14.39 -7.39
C ALA A 25 -4.60 13.89 -5.98
N GLU A 26 -5.67 13.12 -5.86
CA GLU A 26 -6.05 12.43 -4.64
C GLU A 26 -5.15 11.20 -4.45
N ILE A 27 -4.60 11.04 -3.24
CA ILE A 27 -3.60 10.03 -2.92
C ILE A 27 -4.08 9.21 -1.72
N VAL A 28 -4.11 7.89 -1.86
CA VAL A 28 -4.29 6.96 -0.74
C VAL A 28 -2.94 6.36 -0.39
N VAL A 29 -2.52 6.51 0.87
CA VAL A 29 -1.26 5.99 1.40
C VAL A 29 -1.55 4.86 2.35
N LEU A 30 -0.99 3.68 2.05
CA LEU A 30 -1.08 2.51 2.91
C LEU A 30 0.12 2.43 3.84
N PHE A 31 -0.14 2.34 5.14
CA PHE A 31 0.86 1.95 6.14
C PHE A 31 0.56 0.56 6.69
N SER A 32 1.61 -0.13 7.09
CA SER A 32 1.54 -1.43 7.76
C SER A 32 2.57 -1.47 8.88
N ASN A 33 2.35 -2.33 9.86
CA ASN A 33 3.35 -2.63 10.86
C ASN A 33 4.66 -3.08 10.18
N PRO A 34 5.81 -2.45 10.47
CA PRO A 34 7.08 -2.77 9.82
C PRO A 34 7.54 -4.22 10.09
N LYS A 35 7.12 -4.82 11.22
CA LYS A 35 7.42 -6.23 11.53
C LYS A 35 6.72 -7.19 10.57
N ASP A 36 5.42 -6.98 10.35
CA ASP A 36 4.62 -7.79 9.43
C ASP A 36 5.07 -7.55 7.99
N THR A 37 5.46 -6.32 7.68
CA THR A 37 6.04 -5.92 6.39
C THR A 37 7.33 -6.70 6.12
N ALA A 38 8.26 -6.77 7.08
CA ALA A 38 9.50 -7.53 6.93
C ALA A 38 9.23 -9.02 6.60
N VAL A 39 8.30 -9.65 7.33
CA VAL A 39 7.92 -11.05 7.08
C VAL A 39 7.35 -11.23 5.67
N SER A 40 6.43 -10.34 5.26
CA SER A 40 5.84 -10.36 3.91
C SER A 40 6.90 -10.24 2.82
N PHE A 41 7.86 -9.30 2.98
CA PHE A 41 8.92 -9.09 2.01
C PHE A 41 9.89 -10.26 1.90
N PHE A 42 10.21 -10.95 3.01
CA PHE A 42 11.04 -12.14 2.96
C PHE A 42 10.40 -13.25 2.11
N HIS A 43 9.12 -13.51 2.32
CA HIS A 43 8.38 -14.48 1.52
C HIS A 43 8.24 -14.04 0.07
N PHE A 44 8.03 -12.74 -0.20
CA PHE A 44 8.02 -12.20 -1.55
C PHE A 44 9.34 -12.48 -2.29
N HIS A 45 10.48 -12.20 -1.66
CA HIS A 45 11.80 -12.46 -2.27
C HIS A 45 12.13 -13.95 -2.42
N THR A 46 11.50 -14.81 -1.63
CA THR A 46 11.65 -16.27 -1.75
C THR A 46 10.82 -16.81 -2.92
N ASN A 47 9.64 -16.25 -3.16
CA ASN A 47 8.66 -16.79 -4.10
C ASN A 47 8.64 -16.12 -5.47
N VAL A 48 9.29 -14.96 -5.64
CA VAL A 48 9.32 -14.20 -6.89
C VAL A 48 10.71 -14.31 -7.54
N PRO A 49 10.87 -15.08 -8.64
CA PRO A 49 12.19 -15.34 -9.23
C PRO A 49 12.91 -14.12 -9.78
N SER A 50 12.18 -13.02 -10.05
CA SER A 50 12.73 -11.79 -10.62
C SER A 50 13.38 -10.85 -9.60
N VAL A 51 13.35 -11.20 -8.32
CA VAL A 51 13.98 -10.41 -7.25
C VAL A 51 15.06 -11.22 -6.52
N PRO A 52 16.08 -10.58 -5.92
CA PRO A 52 17.14 -11.30 -5.22
C PRO A 52 16.58 -12.12 -4.06
N SER A 53 16.86 -13.42 -4.04
CA SER A 53 16.55 -14.25 -2.88
C SER A 53 17.59 -14.05 -1.77
N TYR A 54 17.23 -14.48 -0.56
CA TYR A 54 18.10 -14.46 0.61
C TYR A 54 18.29 -15.90 1.09
N SER A 55 19.47 -16.20 1.62
CA SER A 55 19.79 -17.56 2.08
C SER A 55 19.06 -17.96 3.37
N SER A 56 18.69 -16.97 4.19
CA SER A 56 18.01 -17.17 5.47
C SER A 56 17.24 -15.92 5.89
N TRP A 57 16.32 -16.10 6.85
CA TRP A 57 15.62 -14.99 7.51
C TRP A 57 16.59 -14.00 8.16
N ASP A 58 17.61 -14.48 8.86
CA ASP A 58 18.56 -13.61 9.57
C ASP A 58 19.37 -12.75 8.61
N GLU A 59 19.78 -13.30 7.46
CA GLU A 59 20.45 -12.54 6.41
C GLU A 59 19.53 -11.43 5.86
N PHE A 60 18.29 -11.79 5.52
CA PHE A 60 17.29 -10.84 5.05
C PHE A 60 17.02 -9.74 6.08
N PHE A 61 16.75 -10.12 7.33
CA PHE A 61 16.33 -9.22 8.38
C PHE A 61 17.44 -8.23 8.75
N SER A 62 18.70 -8.70 8.80
CA SER A 62 19.86 -7.83 8.97
C SER A 62 19.96 -6.79 7.84
N LYS A 63 19.78 -7.21 6.58
CA LYS A 63 19.78 -6.30 5.42
C LYS A 63 18.60 -5.33 5.44
N PHE A 64 17.40 -5.79 5.82
CA PHE A 64 16.20 -4.97 5.99
C PHE A 64 16.44 -3.85 7.01
N LEU A 65 16.97 -4.19 8.19
CA LEU A 65 17.28 -3.20 9.24
C LEU A 65 18.41 -2.25 8.86
N SER A 66 19.39 -2.70 8.06
CA SER A 66 20.56 -1.89 7.69
C SER A 66 20.28 -0.74 6.73
N GLY A 67 19.06 -0.65 6.18
CA GLY A 67 18.75 0.39 5.22
C GLY A 67 19.22 0.11 3.78
N ASN A 68 19.78 -1.08 3.50
CA ASN A 68 20.48 -1.39 2.24
C ASN A 68 19.76 -2.42 1.35
N SER A 69 18.48 -2.70 1.60
CA SER A 69 17.65 -3.50 0.67
C SER A 69 16.83 -2.57 -0.24
N ILE A 70 16.34 -3.08 -1.38
CA ILE A 70 15.26 -2.43 -2.15
C ILE A 70 14.07 -2.06 -1.25
N VAL A 71 13.92 -2.80 -0.15
CA VAL A 71 12.89 -2.66 0.87
C VAL A 71 13.21 -1.58 1.90
N ALA A 72 14.46 -1.25 2.18
CA ALA A 72 14.82 -0.20 3.14
C ALA A 72 14.29 1.20 2.78
N VAL A 73 13.87 1.38 1.53
CA VAL A 73 13.12 2.55 1.08
C VAL A 73 11.76 2.66 1.82
N THR A 74 11.21 1.58 2.38
CA THR A 74 9.89 1.53 3.06
C THR A 74 9.89 2.16 4.46
N ASP A 75 10.97 2.06 5.25
CA ASP A 75 11.02 2.71 6.57
C ASP A 75 11.10 4.24 6.42
N TYR A 76 11.89 4.71 5.45
CA TYR A 76 11.89 6.12 5.04
C TYR A 76 10.58 6.53 4.37
N HIS A 77 9.86 5.60 3.71
CA HIS A 77 8.56 5.87 3.12
C HIS A 77 7.53 6.25 4.19
N ALA A 78 7.43 5.47 5.27
CA ALA A 78 6.52 5.79 6.38
C ALA A 78 6.84 7.16 6.99
N VAL A 79 8.11 7.42 7.28
CA VAL A 79 8.55 8.69 7.88
C VAL A 79 8.32 9.89 6.95
N THR A 80 8.58 9.75 5.65
CA THR A 80 8.41 10.84 4.69
C THR A 80 6.94 11.16 4.47
N TRP A 81 6.10 10.15 4.28
CA TRP A 81 4.66 10.33 4.14
C TRP A 81 3.98 10.80 5.42
N ASN A 82 4.48 10.41 6.61
CA ASN A 82 3.90 10.83 7.90
C ASN A 82 3.82 12.36 8.05
N LYS A 83 4.69 13.11 7.37
CA LYS A 83 4.70 14.58 7.37
C LYS A 83 3.56 15.22 6.57
N TYR A 84 2.87 14.44 5.74
CA TYR A 84 1.88 14.90 4.77
C TYR A 84 0.53 14.18 4.93
N THR A 85 0.33 13.51 6.06
CA THR A 85 -0.91 12.77 6.37
C THR A 85 -2.10 13.68 6.61
N GLU A 86 -1.85 14.96 6.93
CA GLU A 86 -2.88 15.99 7.12
C GLU A 86 -3.21 16.77 5.84
N ASP A 87 -2.54 16.47 4.71
CA ASP A 87 -2.85 17.09 3.42
C ASP A 87 -4.27 16.70 2.98
N LYS A 88 -5.07 17.69 2.55
CA LYS A 88 -6.48 17.47 2.16
C LYS A 88 -6.67 16.47 1.02
N ASN A 89 -5.67 16.32 0.17
CA ASN A 89 -5.67 15.41 -0.98
C ASN A 89 -5.02 14.06 -0.65
N THR A 90 -4.78 13.77 0.64
CA THR A 90 -4.15 12.55 1.11
C THR A 90 -5.08 11.84 2.09
N MET A 91 -5.33 10.56 1.86
CA MET A 91 -6.00 9.67 2.80
C MET A 91 -5.01 8.60 3.26
N VAL A 92 -4.86 8.45 4.57
CA VAL A 92 -4.06 7.39 5.16
C VAL A 92 -4.94 6.21 5.51
N ILE A 93 -4.49 5.01 5.15
CA ILE A 93 -5.10 3.75 5.55
C ILE A 93 -4.05 2.84 6.17
N LYS A 94 -4.47 2.01 7.12
CA LYS A 94 -3.60 0.98 7.70
C LYS A 94 -3.99 -0.39 7.19
N TYR A 95 -3.00 -1.24 6.95
CA TYR A 95 -3.21 -2.59 6.46
C TYR A 95 -4.01 -3.43 7.46
N GLU A 96 -3.84 -3.18 8.76
CA GLU A 96 -4.52 -3.89 9.82
C GLU A 96 -6.03 -3.59 9.82
N ASP A 97 -6.42 -2.36 9.48
CA ASP A 97 -7.83 -1.94 9.39
C ASP A 97 -8.57 -2.66 8.24
N LEU A 98 -7.84 -3.09 7.19
CA LEU A 98 -8.41 -3.88 6.09
C LEU A 98 -8.97 -5.22 6.58
N LYS A 99 -8.41 -5.79 7.66
CA LYS A 99 -8.83 -7.08 8.19
C LYS A 99 -10.04 -6.97 9.12
N GLU A 100 -10.15 -5.86 9.85
CA GLU A 100 -11.14 -5.72 10.93
C GLU A 100 -12.43 -5.03 10.47
N VAL A 101 -12.35 -4.09 9.51
CA VAL A 101 -13.46 -3.21 9.12
C VAL A 101 -13.50 -2.93 7.61
N GLU A 102 -13.32 -3.97 6.80
CA GLU A 102 -13.18 -3.92 5.33
C GLU A 102 -14.27 -3.09 4.63
N GLN A 103 -15.56 -3.37 4.88
CA GLN A 103 -16.67 -2.65 4.24
C GLN A 103 -16.70 -1.15 4.61
N MET A 104 -16.28 -0.82 5.84
CA MET A 104 -16.20 0.58 6.27
C MET A 104 -15.08 1.30 5.52
N LEU A 105 -13.93 0.64 5.34
CA LEU A 105 -12.80 1.21 4.61
C LEU A 105 -13.15 1.39 3.13
N VAL A 106 -13.81 0.43 2.50
CA VAL A 106 -14.32 0.55 1.11
C VAL A 106 -15.20 1.79 0.98
N LYS A 107 -16.12 2.02 1.93
CA LYS A 107 -16.97 3.23 1.96
C LYS A 107 -16.15 4.51 2.11
N GLN A 108 -15.13 4.52 2.98
CA GLN A 108 -14.29 5.70 3.19
C GLN A 108 -13.45 6.04 1.95
N ILE A 109 -12.81 5.05 1.33
CA ILE A 109 -12.02 5.22 0.10
C ILE A 109 -12.93 5.71 -1.04
N ALA A 110 -14.11 5.13 -1.20
CA ALA A 110 -15.05 5.56 -2.23
C ALA A 110 -15.46 7.03 -2.06
N ARG A 111 -15.80 7.44 -0.83
CA ARG A 111 -16.13 8.84 -0.52
C ARG A 111 -14.96 9.78 -0.77
N PHE A 112 -13.73 9.36 -0.46
CA PHE A 112 -12.54 10.15 -0.70
C PHE A 112 -12.35 10.49 -2.19
N PHE A 113 -12.65 9.55 -3.09
CA PHE A 113 -12.65 9.78 -4.55
C PHE A 113 -13.97 10.37 -5.09
N GLY A 114 -14.89 10.82 -4.22
CA GLY A 114 -16.18 11.37 -4.63
C GLY A 114 -17.18 10.34 -5.20
N ILE A 115 -16.97 9.06 -4.93
CA ILE A 115 -17.81 7.95 -5.40
C ILE A 115 -18.84 7.60 -4.31
N SER A 116 -20.09 7.41 -4.73
CA SER A 116 -21.19 6.98 -3.84
C SER A 116 -21.68 5.58 -4.24
N PRO A 117 -21.03 4.50 -3.76
CA PRO A 117 -21.40 3.14 -4.10
C PRO A 117 -22.67 2.70 -3.35
N MET A 118 -23.47 1.85 -4.00
CA MET A 118 -24.60 1.16 -3.37
C MET A 118 -24.10 0.10 -2.37
N ALA A 119 -24.95 -0.28 -1.41
CA ALA A 119 -24.59 -1.26 -0.38
C ALA A 119 -24.14 -2.60 -0.96
N GLU A 120 -24.79 -3.04 -2.03
CA GLU A 120 -24.50 -4.27 -2.76
C GLU A 120 -23.13 -4.21 -3.43
N GLN A 121 -22.72 -3.04 -3.93
CA GLN A 121 -21.39 -2.84 -4.53
C GLN A 121 -20.30 -2.92 -3.46
N ILE A 122 -20.55 -2.33 -2.29
CA ILE A 122 -19.60 -2.39 -1.17
C ILE A 122 -19.42 -3.84 -0.69
N GLN A 123 -20.52 -4.57 -0.57
CA GLN A 123 -20.49 -5.98 -0.18
C GLN A 123 -19.74 -6.83 -1.21
N ALA A 124 -20.04 -6.66 -2.50
CA ALA A 124 -19.39 -7.41 -3.58
C ALA A 124 -17.87 -7.14 -3.64
N ILE A 125 -17.43 -5.91 -3.36
CA ILE A 125 -16.01 -5.57 -3.29
C ILE A 125 -15.35 -6.30 -2.11
N ALA A 126 -15.94 -6.22 -0.91
CA ALA A 126 -15.40 -6.89 0.27
C ALA A 126 -15.30 -8.42 0.10
N GLU A 127 -16.32 -9.05 -0.49
CA GLU A 127 -16.28 -10.50 -0.75
C GLU A 127 -15.18 -10.89 -1.76
N ARG A 128 -14.98 -10.06 -2.79
CA ARG A 128 -14.00 -10.32 -3.85
C ARG A 128 -12.56 -10.09 -3.39
N ASP A 129 -12.36 -9.17 -2.47
CA ASP A 129 -11.04 -8.69 -2.08
C ASP A 129 -10.49 -9.38 -0.81
N THR A 130 -11.23 -10.38 -0.27
CA THR A 130 -10.72 -11.29 0.77
C THR A 130 -9.42 -11.98 0.34
N PHE A 131 -8.54 -12.26 1.30
CA PHE A 131 -7.25 -12.91 1.03
C PHE A 131 -7.40 -14.22 0.24
N GLN A 132 -8.37 -15.06 0.61
CA GLN A 132 -8.62 -16.33 -0.07
C GLN A 132 -9.05 -16.09 -1.53
N ALA A 133 -10.01 -15.20 -1.77
CA ALA A 133 -10.52 -14.90 -3.10
C ALA A 133 -9.46 -14.27 -4.02
N VAL A 134 -8.52 -13.48 -3.48
CA VAL A 134 -7.39 -12.91 -4.22
C VAL A 134 -6.33 -13.96 -4.50
N ARG A 135 -5.97 -14.76 -3.49
CA ARG A 135 -4.97 -15.83 -3.62
C ARG A 135 -5.36 -16.88 -4.66
N ASP A 136 -6.63 -17.26 -4.72
CA ASP A 136 -7.12 -18.28 -5.65
C ASP A 136 -7.14 -17.82 -7.12
N LYS A 137 -6.95 -16.52 -7.35
CA LYS A 137 -6.88 -15.91 -8.70
C LYS A 137 -5.44 -15.62 -9.16
N ALA A 138 -4.46 -15.70 -8.27
CA ALA A 138 -3.05 -15.37 -8.52
C ALA A 138 -2.29 -16.60 -9.03
#